data_AF-A0A1M5M8I5-F1
#
_entry.id   AF-A0A1M5M8I5-F1
#
_cell.length_a   1.000
_cell.length_b   1.000
_cell.length_c   1.000
_cell.angle_alpha   90.00
_cell.angle_beta   90.00
_cell.angle_gamma   90.00
#
_symmetry.space_group_name_H-M   'P 1'
#
loop_
_entity.id
_entity.type
_entity.pdbx_description
1 polymer ?
#
loop_
_entity_poly.entity_id
_entity_poly.type
_entity_poly.pdbx_seq_one_letter_code
_entity_poly.pdbx_strand_id
1 'polypeptide(L)'
;MRKLSCILLLFLTFFSCKEKEQSPDQNSLDTLEFDYQKMPKRTGINPEATEILNEWSEFQDFNSSFTVLYKATNNEDLVLAIDELIKKEEELAKSEYPETFDEFQIKSRQRVVKTYLFKVKASIVNNTKTTEPTIEMIKAYNAFRAQLNVLVNSQLDKKLILDES
;
A
#
# COMPACT_ATOMS: atom_id res chain seq x y z
N MET A 1 -8.34 60.23 4.17
CA MET A 1 -8.54 59.02 3.35
C MET A 1 -7.66 57.87 3.85
N ARG A 2 -7.94 57.31 5.04
CA ARG A 2 -7.14 56.21 5.64
C ARG A 2 -8.00 55.18 6.39
N LYS A 3 -9.31 55.19 6.13
CA LYS A 3 -10.29 54.24 6.68
C LYS A 3 -11.03 53.42 5.61
N LEU A 4 -10.89 53.81 4.33
CA LEU A 4 -11.38 53.06 3.18
C LEU A 4 -10.40 51.96 2.71
N SER A 5 -9.14 52.00 3.18
CA SER A 5 -8.11 51.04 2.75
C SER A 5 -8.23 49.66 3.42
N CYS A 6 -8.89 49.57 4.59
CA CYS A 6 -9.03 48.30 5.31
C CYS A 6 -10.23 47.46 4.85
N ILE A 7 -11.21 48.08 4.17
CA ILE A 7 -12.41 47.37 3.67
C ILE A 7 -12.09 46.63 2.36
N LEU A 8 -11.11 47.11 1.58
CA LEU A 8 -10.73 46.50 0.30
C LEU A 8 -10.00 45.15 0.46
N LEU A 9 -9.35 44.92 1.61
CA LEU A 9 -8.61 43.68 1.89
C LEU A 9 -9.50 42.53 2.36
N LEU A 10 -10.74 42.81 2.81
CA LEU A 10 -11.67 41.78 3.27
C LEU A 10 -12.52 41.17 2.15
N PHE A 11 -12.55 41.78 0.96
CA PHE A 11 -13.37 41.31 -0.17
C PHE A 11 -12.64 40.37 -1.13
N LEU A 12 -11.33 40.17 -0.97
CA LEU A 12 -10.52 39.32 -1.86
C LEU A 12 -10.61 37.82 -1.57
N THR A 13 -11.31 37.38 -0.51
CA THR A 13 -11.44 35.97 -0.15
C THR A 13 -12.66 35.27 -0.76
N PHE A 14 -13.52 35.97 -1.51
CA PHE A 14 -14.77 35.41 -2.04
C PHE A 14 -14.73 34.95 -3.51
N PHE A 15 -13.58 35.04 -4.20
CA PHE A 15 -13.48 34.73 -5.64
C PHE A 15 -12.57 33.57 -6.01
N SER A 16 -12.38 32.58 -5.13
CA SER A 16 -11.65 31.35 -5.48
C SER A 16 -12.49 30.08 -5.31
N CYS A 17 -13.50 29.96 -6.15
CA CYS A 17 -14.02 28.68 -6.64
C CYS A 17 -14.48 28.89 -8.08
N LYS A 18 -13.53 28.83 -9.02
CA LYS A 18 -13.86 28.44 -10.40
C LYS A 18 -13.89 26.93 -10.42
N GLU A 19 -15.08 26.34 -10.35
CA GLU A 19 -15.29 25.01 -10.89
C GLU A 19 -14.88 25.07 -12.36
N LYS A 20 -13.79 24.38 -12.69
CA LYS A 20 -13.59 23.93 -14.06
C LYS A 20 -14.67 22.88 -14.28
N GLU A 21 -15.72 23.24 -15.00
CA GLU A 21 -16.51 22.24 -15.73
C GLU A 21 -15.53 21.49 -16.63
N GLN A 22 -15.15 20.30 -16.19
CA GLN A 22 -14.66 19.27 -17.10
C GLN A 22 -15.85 18.91 -17.97
N SER A 23 -15.76 19.27 -19.26
CA SER A 23 -16.63 18.76 -20.31
C SER A 23 -16.91 17.27 -20.07
N PRO A 24 -18.14 16.79 -20.22
CA PRO A 24 -18.40 15.36 -20.16
C PRO A 24 -17.73 14.76 -21.38
N ASP A 25 -16.58 14.12 -21.16
CA ASP A 25 -15.91 13.33 -22.17
C ASP A 25 -16.83 12.13 -22.45
N GLN A 26 -17.67 12.30 -23.46
CA GLN A 26 -18.40 11.20 -24.08
C GLN A 26 -17.37 10.33 -24.80
N ASN A 27 -16.72 9.42 -24.07
CA ASN A 27 -16.21 8.13 -24.56
C ASN A 27 -15.44 7.38 -23.47
N SER A 28 -16.18 6.77 -22.56
CA SER A 28 -16.15 5.32 -22.35
C SER A 28 -17.06 5.04 -21.17
N LEU A 29 -17.85 3.98 -21.24
CA LEU A 29 -18.07 3.17 -20.05
C LEU A 29 -16.68 2.70 -19.64
N ASP A 30 -15.97 3.55 -18.92
CA ASP A 30 -14.70 3.25 -18.28
C ASP A 30 -15.02 2.04 -17.41
N THR A 31 -14.67 0.86 -17.89
CA THR A 31 -15.16 -0.40 -17.34
C THR A 31 -14.83 -0.39 -15.85
N LEU A 32 -15.85 -0.40 -14.99
CA LEU A 32 -15.71 -0.56 -13.54
C LEU A 32 -15.10 -1.94 -13.18
N GLU A 33 -14.83 -2.74 -14.19
CA GLU A 33 -14.16 -4.02 -14.12
C GLU A 33 -12.69 -3.88 -13.74
N PHE A 34 -12.26 -4.76 -12.85
CA PHE A 34 -10.89 -4.86 -12.38
C PHE A 34 -9.97 -5.38 -13.49
N ASP A 35 -8.91 -4.62 -13.79
CA ASP A 35 -7.91 -4.99 -14.80
C ASP A 35 -6.71 -5.66 -14.11
N TYR A 36 -6.83 -6.98 -13.93
CA TYR A 36 -5.81 -7.82 -13.30
C TYR A 36 -4.51 -7.92 -14.11
N GLN A 37 -4.55 -7.64 -15.42
CA GLN A 37 -3.36 -7.74 -16.29
C GLN A 37 -2.35 -6.62 -16.01
N LYS A 38 -2.79 -5.52 -15.40
CA LYS A 38 -1.93 -4.41 -14.99
C LYS A 38 -1.25 -4.61 -13.63
N MET A 39 -1.50 -5.72 -12.94
CA MET A 39 -0.91 -5.95 -11.62
C MET A 39 0.63 -6.02 -11.70
N PRO A 40 1.35 -5.21 -10.90
CA PRO A 40 2.81 -5.27 -10.90
C PRO A 40 3.29 -6.61 -10.33
N LYS A 41 4.47 -7.04 -10.76
CA LYS A 41 5.12 -8.24 -10.23
C LYS A 41 5.49 -8.07 -8.76
N ARG A 42 5.50 -9.17 -8.03
CA ARG A 42 5.91 -9.21 -6.62
C ARG A 42 7.44 -9.09 -6.50
N THR A 43 7.91 -8.25 -5.58
CA THR A 43 9.34 -8.11 -5.26
C THR A 43 9.89 -9.41 -4.66
N GLY A 44 11.05 -9.89 -5.11
CA GLY A 44 11.71 -11.05 -4.50
C GLY A 44 12.17 -10.79 -3.06
N ILE A 45 12.21 -11.83 -2.23
CA ILE A 45 12.85 -11.80 -0.91
C ILE A 45 14.18 -12.53 -1.07
N ASN A 46 15.27 -12.00 -0.51
CA ASN A 46 16.58 -12.65 -0.61
C ASN A 46 16.64 -13.92 0.27
N PRO A 47 17.58 -14.84 0.03
CA PRO A 47 17.69 -16.08 0.80
C PRO A 47 17.80 -15.84 2.32
N GLU A 48 18.59 -14.83 2.71
CA GLU A 48 18.90 -14.56 4.12
C GLU A 48 17.65 -14.04 4.87
N ALA A 49 16.86 -13.15 4.27
CA ALA A 49 15.58 -12.76 4.87
C ALA A 49 14.57 -13.92 4.80
N THR A 50 14.62 -14.77 3.78
CA THR A 50 13.72 -15.92 3.66
C THR A 50 13.87 -16.88 4.82
N GLU A 51 15.10 -17.16 5.26
CA GLU A 51 15.36 -18.03 6.43
C GLU A 51 14.62 -17.53 7.68
N ILE A 52 14.71 -16.24 7.99
CA ILE A 52 14.04 -15.65 9.16
C ILE A 52 12.53 -15.62 8.96
N LEU A 53 12.06 -15.27 7.76
CA LEU A 53 10.63 -15.12 7.47
C LEU A 53 9.89 -16.47 7.44
N ASN A 54 10.58 -17.58 7.18
CA ASN A 54 9.97 -18.91 7.20
C ASN A 54 9.51 -19.35 8.59
N GLU A 55 10.18 -18.87 9.63
CA GLU A 55 9.81 -19.13 11.03
C GLU A 55 8.69 -18.21 11.53
N TRP A 56 8.31 -17.18 10.76
CA TRP A 56 7.24 -16.25 11.10
C TRP A 56 5.93 -16.62 10.40
N SER A 57 5.14 -17.47 11.05
CA SER A 57 3.90 -18.04 10.49
C SER A 57 2.92 -16.99 9.96
N GLU A 58 2.70 -15.90 10.69
CA GLU A 58 1.74 -14.87 10.34
C GLU A 58 2.17 -14.09 9.10
N PHE A 59 3.48 -13.92 8.91
CA PHE A 59 4.00 -13.35 7.68
C PHE A 59 3.81 -14.31 6.50
N GLN A 60 4.04 -15.61 6.70
CA GLN A 60 3.82 -16.62 5.66
C GLN A 60 2.35 -16.64 5.22
N ASP A 61 1.43 -16.65 6.19
CA ASP A 61 -0.01 -16.56 5.95
C ASP A 61 -0.34 -15.31 5.12
N PHE A 62 0.07 -14.13 5.59
CA PHE A 62 -0.16 -12.87 4.88
C PHE A 62 0.43 -12.86 3.47
N ASN A 63 1.67 -13.32 3.31
CA ASN A 63 2.34 -13.40 2.02
C ASN A 63 1.67 -14.39 1.06
N SER A 64 1.15 -15.49 1.58
CA SER A 64 0.44 -16.51 0.79
C SER A 64 -0.91 -16.01 0.30
N SER A 65 -1.64 -15.20 1.08
CA SER A 65 -2.92 -14.61 0.65
C SER A 65 -2.77 -13.66 -0.54
N PHE A 66 -1.60 -13.05 -0.75
CA PHE A 66 -1.34 -12.33 -2.01
C PHE A 66 -1.39 -13.26 -3.23
N THR A 67 -1.08 -14.55 -3.10
CA THR A 67 -1.20 -15.50 -4.21
C THR A 67 -2.66 -15.70 -4.62
N VAL A 68 -3.60 -15.61 -3.67
CA VAL A 68 -5.04 -15.59 -3.96
C VAL A 68 -5.40 -14.31 -4.71
N LEU A 69 -4.92 -13.15 -4.25
CA LEU A 69 -5.11 -11.87 -4.95
C LEU A 69 -4.67 -11.92 -6.42
N TYR A 70 -3.50 -12.50 -6.73
CA TYR A 70 -3.02 -12.62 -8.12
C TYR A 70 -3.84 -13.59 -8.99
N LYS A 71 -4.76 -14.35 -8.41
CA LYS A 71 -5.71 -15.20 -9.13
C LYS A 71 -7.07 -14.52 -9.34
N ALA A 72 -7.32 -13.37 -8.72
CA ALA A 72 -8.58 -12.65 -8.87
C ALA A 72 -8.72 -12.13 -10.31
N THR A 73 -9.87 -12.43 -10.93
CA THR A 73 -10.13 -12.05 -12.32
C THR A 73 -11.24 -11.01 -12.48
N ASN A 74 -11.98 -10.75 -11.40
CA ASN A 74 -13.12 -9.85 -11.35
C ASN A 74 -13.23 -9.19 -9.95
N ASN A 75 -14.22 -8.31 -9.77
CA ASN A 75 -14.41 -7.60 -8.49
C ASN A 75 -14.91 -8.50 -7.34
N GLU A 76 -15.59 -9.61 -7.63
CA GLU A 76 -16.08 -10.56 -6.63
C GLU A 76 -14.92 -11.37 -6.04
N ASP A 77 -14.02 -11.85 -6.90
CA ASP A 77 -12.77 -12.49 -6.46
C ASP A 77 -11.90 -11.49 -5.68
N LEU A 78 -11.84 -10.25 -6.16
CA LEU A 78 -11.03 -9.19 -5.56
C LEU A 78 -11.51 -8.86 -4.14
N VAL A 79 -12.82 -8.75 -3.91
CA VAL A 79 -13.33 -8.44 -2.56
C VAL A 79 -12.98 -9.53 -1.55
N LEU A 80 -13.10 -10.80 -1.94
CA LEU A 80 -12.74 -11.94 -1.09
C LEU A 80 -11.25 -11.93 -0.77
N ALA A 81 -10.40 -11.71 -1.77
CA ALA A 81 -8.95 -11.64 -1.59
C ALA A 81 -8.54 -10.46 -0.69
N ILE A 82 -9.17 -9.29 -0.83
CA ILE A 82 -8.88 -8.11 -0.02
C ILE A 82 -9.32 -8.30 1.43
N ASP A 83 -10.48 -8.91 1.68
CA ASP A 83 -10.94 -9.19 3.04
C ASP A 83 -10.03 -10.20 3.75
N GLU A 84 -9.57 -11.23 3.04
CA GLU A 84 -8.58 -12.17 3.57
C GLU A 84 -7.25 -11.47 3.89
N LEU A 85 -6.74 -10.63 2.98
CA LEU A 85 -5.52 -9.87 3.19
C LEU A 85 -5.60 -8.92 4.38
N ILE A 86 -6.72 -8.23 4.57
CA ILE A 86 -6.93 -7.35 5.73
C ILE A 86 -6.88 -8.16 7.02
N LYS A 87 -7.56 -9.31 7.07
CA LYS A 87 -7.55 -10.19 8.23
C LYS A 87 -6.13 -10.67 8.55
N LYS A 88 -5.39 -11.14 7.54
CA LYS A 88 -4.01 -11.62 7.70
C LYS A 88 -3.03 -10.50 8.07
N GLU A 89 -3.22 -9.29 7.56
CA GLU A 89 -2.43 -8.13 7.98
C GLU A 89 -2.66 -7.80 9.46
N GLU A 90 -3.91 -7.90 9.93
CA GLU A 90 -4.24 -7.66 11.34
C GLU A 90 -3.67 -8.72 12.27
N GLU A 91 -3.65 -9.99 11.85
CA GLU A 91 -2.99 -11.08 12.56
C GLU A 91 -1.48 -10.82 12.62
N LEU A 92 -0.86 -10.48 11.49
CA LEU A 92 0.56 -10.12 11.40
C LEU A 92 0.91 -8.94 12.32
N ALA A 93 0.10 -7.88 12.34
CA ALA A 93 0.34 -6.69 13.16
C ALA A 93 0.28 -6.96 14.66
N LYS A 94 -0.42 -8.03 15.08
CA LYS A 94 -0.55 -8.45 16.49
C LYS A 94 0.47 -9.51 16.89
N SER A 95 1.07 -10.17 15.91
CA SER A 95 2.09 -11.21 16.15
C SER A 95 3.37 -10.63 16.73
N GLU A 96 4.18 -11.51 17.31
CA GLU A 96 5.53 -11.17 17.74
C GLU A 96 6.44 -11.09 16.51
N TYR A 97 7.14 -9.96 16.35
CA TYR A 97 8.04 -9.75 15.24
C TYR A 97 9.36 -10.45 15.55
N PRO A 98 9.99 -11.14 14.58
CA PRO A 98 11.37 -11.59 14.72
C PRO A 98 12.27 -10.41 15.09
N GLU A 99 13.24 -10.60 15.98
CA GLU A 99 14.10 -9.52 16.50
C GLU A 99 14.70 -8.66 15.37
N THR A 100 15.18 -9.30 14.30
CA THR A 100 15.70 -8.62 13.10
C THR A 100 14.70 -7.68 12.43
N PHE A 101 13.40 -7.98 12.50
CA PHE A 101 12.33 -7.22 11.85
C PHE A 101 11.48 -6.41 12.83
N ASP A 102 11.77 -6.46 14.13
CA ASP A 102 11.08 -5.68 15.16
C ASP A 102 11.51 -4.21 15.17
N GLU A 103 11.49 -3.59 13.99
CA GLU A 103 12.01 -2.27 13.73
C GLU A 103 10.90 -1.32 13.27
N PHE A 104 11.00 -0.05 13.67
CA PHE A 104 9.99 0.97 13.35
C PHE A 104 9.74 1.09 11.83
N GLN A 105 10.80 0.98 11.02
CA GLN A 105 10.70 1.06 9.56
C GLN A 105 9.88 -0.08 8.94
N ILE A 106 9.90 -1.28 9.53
CA ILE A 106 9.11 -2.44 9.10
C ILE A 106 7.64 -2.20 9.45
N LYS A 107 7.36 -1.89 10.72
CA LYS A 107 6.00 -1.62 11.22
C LYS A 107 5.34 -0.45 10.49
N SER A 108 6.08 0.61 10.21
CA SER A 108 5.60 1.78 9.47
C SER A 108 5.16 1.40 8.05
N ARG A 109 5.99 0.64 7.32
CA ARG A 109 5.64 0.18 5.97
C ARG A 109 4.45 -0.79 5.96
N GLN A 110 4.37 -1.69 6.94
CA GLN A 110 3.19 -2.56 7.07
C GLN A 110 1.90 -1.75 7.26
N ARG A 111 1.92 -0.69 8.09
CA ARG A 111 0.77 0.21 8.25
C ARG A 111 0.37 0.88 6.93
N VAL A 112 1.35 1.22 6.09
CA VAL A 112 1.07 1.74 4.74
C VAL A 112 0.37 0.67 3.90
N VAL A 113 0.82 -0.59 3.93
CA VAL A 113 0.12 -1.71 3.25
C VAL A 113 -1.32 -1.83 3.72
N LYS A 114 -1.55 -1.86 5.04
CA LYS A 114 -2.91 -1.86 5.64
C LYS A 114 -3.78 -0.72 5.11
N THR A 115 -3.22 0.48 5.05
CA THR A 115 -3.92 1.67 4.56
C THR A 115 -4.38 1.48 3.11
N TYR A 116 -3.52 0.96 2.25
CA TYR A 116 -3.87 0.71 0.86
C TYR A 116 -4.82 -0.47 0.67
N LEU A 117 -4.77 -1.51 1.52
CA LEU A 117 -5.79 -2.56 1.53
C LEU A 117 -7.18 -1.96 1.80
N PHE A 118 -7.31 -1.06 2.78
CA PHE A 118 -8.58 -0.38 3.02
C PHE A 118 -8.99 0.57 1.89
N LYS A 119 -8.04 1.19 1.18
CA LYS A 119 -8.36 1.98 -0.01
C LYS A 119 -8.98 1.12 -1.11
N VAL A 120 -8.42 -0.06 -1.38
CA VAL A 120 -9.02 -1.00 -2.35
C VAL A 120 -10.41 -1.41 -1.90
N LYS A 121 -10.58 -1.79 -0.63
CA LYS A 121 -11.88 -2.13 -0.06
C LYS A 121 -12.89 -0.98 -0.20
N ALA A 122 -12.48 0.25 0.07
CA ALA A 122 -13.33 1.42 -0.12
C ALA A 122 -13.73 1.60 -1.58
N SER A 123 -12.81 1.38 -2.52
CA SER A 123 -13.13 1.46 -3.95
C SER A 123 -14.16 0.42 -4.39
N ILE A 124 -14.07 -0.80 -3.86
CA ILE A 124 -15.05 -1.88 -4.08
C ILE A 124 -16.41 -1.48 -3.51
N VAL A 125 -16.48 -1.11 -2.22
CA VAL A 125 -17.74 -0.78 -1.54
C VAL A 125 -18.45 0.42 -2.20
N ASN A 126 -17.68 1.38 -2.70
CA ASN A 126 -18.21 2.57 -3.37
C ASN A 126 -18.49 2.34 -4.87
N ASN A 127 -18.32 1.13 -5.40
CA ASN A 127 -18.48 0.80 -6.83
C ASN A 127 -17.70 1.74 -7.75
N THR A 128 -16.46 2.04 -7.37
CA THR A 128 -15.52 2.85 -8.16
C THR A 128 -14.42 1.98 -8.76
N LYS A 129 -13.62 2.54 -9.67
CA LYS A 129 -12.50 1.82 -10.29
C LYS A 129 -11.54 1.25 -9.23
N THR A 130 -11.27 -0.05 -9.32
CA THR A 130 -10.47 -0.80 -8.34
C THR A 130 -9.03 -1.07 -8.78
N THR A 131 -8.74 -0.98 -10.08
CA THR A 131 -7.43 -1.28 -10.67
C THR A 131 -6.31 -0.42 -10.08
N GLU A 132 -6.40 0.91 -10.16
CA GLU A 132 -5.36 1.81 -9.65
C GLU A 132 -5.12 1.66 -8.13
N PRO A 133 -6.15 1.68 -7.27
CA PRO A 133 -5.98 1.38 -5.85
C PRO A 133 -5.26 0.04 -5.60
N THR A 134 -5.57 -0.99 -6.39
CA THR A 134 -4.95 -2.32 -6.25
C THR A 134 -3.48 -2.30 -6.66
N ILE A 135 -3.14 -1.58 -7.73
CA ILE A 135 -1.75 -1.35 -8.14
C ILE A 135 -0.97 -0.64 -7.04
N GLU A 136 -1.54 0.42 -6.45
CA GLU A 136 -0.90 1.16 -5.35
C GLU A 136 -0.70 0.28 -4.11
N MET A 137 -1.67 -0.58 -3.80
CA MET A 137 -1.57 -1.54 -2.69
C MET A 137 -0.44 -2.55 -2.91
N ILE A 138 -0.30 -3.11 -4.10
CA ILE A 138 0.79 -4.04 -4.42
C ILE A 138 2.15 -3.32 -4.39
N LYS A 139 2.21 -2.06 -4.84
CA LYS A 139 3.43 -1.24 -4.71
C LYS A 139 3.82 -1.03 -3.25
N ALA A 140 2.86 -0.75 -2.36
CA ALA A 140 3.11 -0.64 -0.93
C ALA A 140 3.63 -1.97 -0.36
N TYR A 141 3.03 -3.10 -0.74
CA TYR A 141 3.48 -4.43 -0.33
C TYR A 141 4.90 -4.76 -0.83
N ASN A 142 5.20 -4.41 -2.07
CA ASN A 142 6.54 -4.55 -2.64
C ASN A 142 7.59 -3.71 -1.91
N ALA A 143 7.22 -2.49 -1.49
CA ALA A 143 8.11 -1.64 -0.70
C ALA A 143 8.34 -2.20 0.71
N PHE A 144 7.33 -2.82 1.31
CA PHE A 144 7.47 -3.55 2.57
C PHE A 144 8.45 -4.73 2.42
N ARG A 145 8.29 -5.57 1.41
CA ARG A 145 9.20 -6.69 1.12
C ARG A 145 10.63 -6.24 0.83
N ALA A 146 10.79 -5.16 0.07
CA ALA A 146 12.12 -4.61 -0.22
C ALA A 146 12.84 -4.16 1.06
N GLN A 147 12.10 -3.60 2.03
CA GLN A 147 12.68 -3.17 3.30
C GLN A 147 13.18 -4.35 4.15
N LEU A 148 12.51 -5.50 4.10
CA LEU A 148 12.97 -6.72 4.79
C LEU A 148 14.36 -7.13 4.26
N ASN A 149 14.55 -7.13 2.93
CA ASN A 149 15.85 -7.44 2.32
C ASN A 149 16.93 -6.46 2.76
N VAL A 150 16.64 -5.15 2.72
CA VAL A 150 17.60 -4.09 3.08
C VAL A 150 18.08 -4.26 4.51
N LEU A 151 17.17 -4.59 5.44
CA LEU A 151 17.50 -4.70 6.84
C LEU A 151 18.47 -5.86 7.11
N VAL A 152 18.22 -7.02 6.52
CA VAL A 152 19.11 -8.19 6.65
C VAL A 152 20.49 -7.89 6.05
N ASN A 153 20.54 -7.33 4.83
CA ASN A 153 21.82 -7.00 4.20
C ASN A 153 22.65 -6.01 5.05
N SER A 154 22.01 -4.98 5.59
CA SER A 154 22.71 -3.99 6.42
C SER A 154 23.30 -4.57 7.71
N GLN A 155 22.65 -5.59 8.30
CA GLN A 155 23.17 -6.27 9.48
C GLN A 155 24.35 -7.18 9.15
N LEU A 156 24.34 -7.83 7.98
CA LEU A 156 25.47 -8.64 7.50
C LEU A 156 26.70 -7.78 7.26
N ASP A 157 26.54 -6.65 6.55
CA ASP A 157 27.63 -5.70 6.28
C ASP A 157 28.27 -5.22 7.59
N LYS A 158 27.47 -4.91 8.60
CA LYS A 158 27.97 -4.50 9.92
C LYS A 158 28.77 -5.60 10.61
N LYS A 159 28.33 -6.86 10.54
CA LYS A 159 29.06 -8.00 11.14
C LYS A 159 30.42 -8.21 10.47
N LEU A 160 30.44 -8.21 9.14
CA LEU A 160 31.67 -8.37 8.37
C LEU A 160 32.72 -7.30 8.73
N ILE A 161 32.30 -6.04 8.86
CA ILE A 161 33.21 -4.94 9.24
C ILE A 161 33.77 -5.12 10.66
N LEU A 162 32.97 -5.64 11.60
CA LEU A 162 33.38 -5.84 12.99
C LEU A 162 34.25 -7.08 13.20
N ASP A 163 34.11 -8.10 12.34
CA ASP A 163 34.93 -9.32 12.39
C ASP A 163 36.31 -9.13 11.73
N GLU A 164 36.48 -8.11 10.88
CA GLU A 164 37.75 -7.74 10.25
C GLU A 164 38.63 -6.78 11.08
N SER A 165 38.13 -6.28 12.23
CA SER A 165 38.80 -5.30 13.10
C SER A 165 39.35 -5.90 14.40
#